data_AF-A0A415CHK7-F1
#
_entry.id   AF-A0A415CHK7-F1
#
_cell.length_a   1.000
_cell.length_b   1.000
_cell.length_c   1.000
_cell.angle_alpha   90.00
_cell.angle_beta   90.00
_cell.angle_gamma   90.00
#
_symmetry.space_group_name_H-M   'P 1'
#
loop_
_entity.id
_entity.type
_entity.pdbx_description
1 polymer ?
#
loop_
_entity_poly.entity_id
_entity_poly.type
_entity_poly.pdbx_seq_one_letter_code
_entity_poly.pdbx_strand_id
1 'polypeptide(L)'
;MIVRIFAVLVLLIYPFAVWQLLERGMIASAALFLAVAALLSACIKRSPIGFICVACALVLAFCAGVLDMQNALKLYPVFVNAALFTVFAASLRGTPMVETFARLRHKNLPAHAVVYCRRVTVVWCVFFIVNGLVALDSAIFRSDAWWALYNGAVSYVLIAMLFAAEFAVRMYVQRKHEASGETP
;
A
#
# COMPACT_ATOMS: atom_id res chain seq x y z
N MET A 1 14.82 -13.67 -20.62
CA MET A 1 16.02 -12.82 -20.74
C MET A 1 15.71 -11.50 -21.45
N ILE A 2 15.07 -11.53 -22.63
CA ILE A 2 14.65 -10.35 -23.40
C ILE A 2 13.76 -9.37 -22.61
N VAL A 3 12.73 -9.86 -21.90
CA VAL A 3 11.82 -9.02 -21.09
C VAL A 3 12.56 -8.28 -19.96
N ARG A 4 13.59 -8.90 -19.37
CA ARG A 4 14.42 -8.29 -18.32
C ARG A 4 15.29 -7.17 -18.88
N ILE A 5 15.88 -7.38 -20.05
CA ILE A 5 16.71 -6.36 -20.73
C ILE A 5 15.83 -5.17 -21.13
N PHE A 6 14.65 -5.44 -21.70
CA PHE A 6 13.69 -4.40 -22.08
C PHE A 6 13.25 -3.55 -20.88
N ALA A 7 12.92 -4.17 -19.75
CA ALA A 7 12.52 -3.43 -18.56
C ALA A 7 13.65 -2.65 -17.89
N VAL A 8 14.89 -3.16 -17.93
CA VAL A 8 16.05 -2.42 -17.43
C VAL A 8 16.29 -1.18 -18.30
N LEU A 9 16.14 -1.29 -19.61
CA LEU A 9 16.22 -0.15 -20.53
C LEU A 9 15.11 0.88 -20.28
N VAL A 10 13.87 0.43 -20.07
CA VAL A 10 12.73 1.29 -19.69
C VAL A 10 12.99 1.99 -18.35
N LEU A 11 13.54 1.29 -17.36
CA LEU A 11 13.92 1.84 -16.05
C LEU A 11 15.12 2.78 -16.12
N LEU A 12 16.00 2.65 -17.12
CA LEU A 12 17.10 3.59 -17.33
C LEU A 12 16.61 4.89 -17.97
N ILE A 13 15.64 4.79 -18.88
CA ILE A 13 15.10 5.91 -19.65
C ILE A 13 13.96 6.64 -18.91
N TYR A 14 13.35 6.00 -17.90
CA TYR A 14 12.18 6.54 -17.19
C TYR A 14 12.32 7.98 -16.67
N PRO A 15 13.44 8.41 -16.06
CA PRO A 15 13.54 9.76 -15.49
C PRO A 15 13.47 10.82 -16.58
N PHE A 16 14.11 10.55 -17.73
CA PHE A 16 14.16 11.45 -18.87
C PHE A 16 12.80 11.51 -19.59
N ALA A 17 12.16 10.37 -19.79
CA ALA A 17 10.83 10.30 -20.41
C ALA A 17 9.76 11.01 -19.58
N VAL A 18 9.77 10.81 -18.26
CA VAL A 18 8.83 11.49 -17.35
C VAL A 18 9.07 12.99 -17.32
N TRP A 19 10.32 13.44 -17.26
CA TRP A 19 10.64 14.88 -17.28
C TRP A 19 10.14 15.57 -18.55
N GLN A 20 10.40 15.00 -19.74
CA GLN A 20 9.89 15.51 -21.02
C GLN A 20 8.36 15.56 -21.09
N LEU A 21 7.68 14.54 -20.56
CA LEU A 21 6.22 14.47 -20.57
C LEU A 21 5.60 15.51 -19.63
N LEU A 22 6.24 15.77 -18.48
CA LEU A 22 5.82 16.81 -17.54
C LEU A 22 6.05 18.23 -18.11
N GLU A 23 7.17 18.50 -18.77
CA GLU A 23 7.43 19.81 -19.42
C GLU A 23 6.41 20.13 -20.51
N ARG A 24 5.88 19.11 -21.19
CA ARG A 24 4.87 19.25 -22.24
C ARG A 24 3.43 19.33 -21.68
N GLY A 25 3.27 19.32 -20.35
CA GLY A 25 1.96 19.29 -19.69
C GLY A 25 1.19 17.97 -19.87
N MET A 26 1.83 16.93 -20.41
CA MET A 26 1.23 15.63 -20.70
C MET A 26 1.32 14.69 -19.50
N ILE A 27 0.71 15.11 -18.40
CA ILE A 27 0.79 14.45 -17.09
C ILE A 27 0.17 13.05 -17.12
N ALA A 28 -0.95 12.87 -17.83
CA ALA A 28 -1.59 11.57 -18.03
C ALA A 28 -0.64 10.57 -18.71
N SER A 29 0.10 11.03 -19.72
CA SER A 29 1.10 10.23 -20.44
C SER A 29 2.32 9.89 -19.57
N ALA A 30 2.78 10.84 -18.74
CA ALA A 30 3.86 10.62 -17.78
C ALA A 30 3.48 9.55 -16.74
N ALA A 31 2.27 9.63 -16.20
CA ALA A 31 1.76 8.68 -15.23
C ALA A 31 1.52 7.29 -15.87
N LEU A 32 1.03 7.23 -17.12
CA LEU A 32 0.89 5.97 -17.85
C LEU A 32 2.25 5.31 -18.10
N PHE A 33 3.27 6.10 -18.42
CA PHE A 33 4.63 5.60 -18.62
C PHE A 33 5.21 5.03 -17.31
N LEU A 34 5.04 5.73 -16.18
CA LEU A 34 5.41 5.24 -14.86
C LEU A 34 4.67 3.95 -14.48
N ALA A 35 3.40 3.84 -14.86
CA ALA A 35 2.59 2.66 -14.62
C ALA A 35 3.10 1.43 -15.37
N VAL A 36 3.44 1.59 -16.64
CA VAL A 36 4.02 0.52 -17.47
C VAL A 36 5.41 0.14 -16.95
N ALA A 37 6.25 1.10 -16.57
CA ALA A 37 7.57 0.84 -15.99
C ALA A 37 7.49 0.10 -14.64
N ALA A 38 6.53 0.46 -13.80
CA ALA A 38 6.24 -0.25 -12.57
C ALA A 38 5.72 -1.67 -12.85
N LEU A 39 4.93 -1.88 -13.92
CA LEU A 39 4.35 -3.19 -14.30
C LEU A 39 5.44 -4.15 -14.72
N LEU A 40 6.34 -3.66 -15.55
CA LEU A 40 7.53 -4.38 -15.96
C LEU A 40 8.40 -4.73 -14.74
N SER A 41 8.57 -3.80 -13.79
CA SER A 41 9.31 -4.04 -12.55
C SER A 41 8.65 -5.10 -11.66
N ALA A 42 7.33 -5.05 -11.53
CA ALA A 42 6.53 -6.00 -10.75
C ALA A 42 6.57 -7.41 -11.35
N CYS A 43 6.46 -7.53 -12.68
CA CYS A 43 6.58 -8.79 -13.41
C CYS A 43 7.98 -9.42 -13.27
N ILE A 44 9.03 -8.60 -13.15
CA ILE A 44 10.42 -9.08 -13.08
C ILE A 44 10.85 -9.48 -11.67
N LYS A 45 10.44 -8.73 -10.65
CA LYS A 45 10.83 -9.00 -9.27
C LYS A 45 9.78 -9.81 -8.49
N ARG A 46 8.58 -10.03 -9.05
CA ARG A 46 7.39 -10.56 -8.33
C ARG A 46 7.22 -9.93 -6.95
N SER A 47 7.60 -8.66 -6.81
CA SER A 47 7.55 -7.99 -5.53
C SER A 47 6.17 -7.38 -5.33
N PRO A 48 5.52 -7.60 -4.17
CA PRO A 48 4.22 -7.01 -3.88
C PRO A 48 4.27 -5.47 -3.91
N ILE A 49 5.43 -4.88 -3.59
CA ILE A 49 5.68 -3.44 -3.68
C ILE A 49 5.63 -2.94 -5.14
N GLY A 50 6.12 -3.73 -6.10
CA GLY A 50 6.05 -3.37 -7.52
C GLY A 50 4.60 -3.25 -8.00
N PHE A 51 3.74 -4.18 -7.59
CA PHE A 51 2.31 -4.13 -7.92
C PHE A 51 1.58 -2.94 -7.29
N ILE A 52 2.00 -2.46 -6.12
CA ILE A 52 1.45 -1.25 -5.51
C ILE A 52 1.84 -0.01 -6.32
N CYS A 53 3.12 0.10 -6.71
CA CYS A 53 3.59 1.23 -7.53
C CYS A 53 2.89 1.27 -8.88
N VAL A 54 2.61 0.11 -9.48
CA VAL A 54 1.78 -0.03 -10.69
C VAL A 54 0.39 0.52 -10.49
N ALA A 55 -0.31 0.03 -9.46
CA ALA A 55 -1.68 0.39 -9.22
C ALA A 55 -1.80 1.89 -8.96
N CYS A 56 -0.91 2.46 -8.14
CA CYS A 56 -0.85 3.89 -7.90
C CYS A 56 -0.58 4.69 -9.18
N ALA A 57 0.36 4.26 -10.02
CA ALA A 57 0.70 4.98 -11.25
C ALA A 57 -0.40 4.88 -12.35
N LEU A 58 -1.01 3.70 -12.54
CA LEU A 58 -2.13 3.53 -13.49
C LEU A 58 -3.31 4.41 -13.11
N VAL A 59 -3.57 4.52 -11.81
CA VAL A 59 -4.70 5.29 -11.30
C VAL A 59 -4.41 6.78 -11.32
N LEU A 60 -3.18 7.21 -11.01
CA LEU A 60 -2.72 8.59 -11.24
C LEU A 60 -2.86 8.98 -12.72
N ALA A 61 -2.55 8.08 -13.65
CA ALA A 61 -2.69 8.33 -15.08
C ALA A 61 -4.16 8.48 -15.50
N PHE A 62 -5.03 7.62 -14.98
CA PHE A 62 -6.46 7.69 -15.22
C PHE A 62 -7.05 8.99 -14.65
N CYS A 63 -6.70 9.36 -13.42
CA CYS A 63 -7.17 10.59 -12.79
C CYS A 63 -6.62 11.84 -13.47
N ALA A 64 -5.36 11.87 -13.89
CA ALA A 64 -4.80 13.00 -14.63
C ALA A 64 -5.39 13.17 -16.04
N GLY A 65 -5.97 12.13 -16.62
CA GLY A 65 -6.64 12.18 -17.93
C GLY A 65 -8.13 12.55 -17.87
N VAL A 66 -8.78 12.38 -16.72
CA VAL A 66 -10.24 12.53 -16.57
C VAL A 66 -10.62 13.64 -15.58
N LEU A 67 -9.78 13.92 -14.59
CA LEU A 67 -10.03 14.91 -13.52
C LEU A 67 -9.03 16.06 -13.62
N ASP A 68 -9.48 17.25 -13.23
CA ASP A 68 -8.58 18.38 -13.01
C ASP A 68 -7.52 18.03 -11.95
N MET A 69 -6.31 18.57 -12.09
CA MET A 69 -5.12 18.14 -11.35
C MET A 69 -5.30 18.22 -9.83
N GLN A 70 -6.05 19.21 -9.35
CA GLN A 70 -6.37 19.34 -7.93
C GLN A 70 -7.25 18.20 -7.40
N ASN A 71 -8.26 17.77 -8.18
CA ASN A 71 -9.17 16.71 -7.78
C ASN A 71 -8.51 15.33 -7.90
N ALA A 72 -7.66 15.15 -8.91
CA ALA A 72 -6.84 13.94 -9.04
C ALA A 72 -5.91 13.75 -7.82
N LEU A 73 -5.31 14.83 -7.32
CA LEU A 73 -4.45 14.81 -6.14
C LEU A 73 -5.23 14.49 -4.86
N LYS A 74 -6.46 14.99 -4.71
CA LYS A 74 -7.30 14.69 -3.53
C LYS A 74 -7.68 13.22 -3.41
N LEU A 75 -7.73 12.48 -4.52
CA LEU A 75 -8.06 11.05 -4.52
C LEU A 75 -6.86 10.16 -4.21
N TYR A 76 -5.63 10.68 -4.16
CA TYR A 76 -4.43 9.88 -3.85
C TYR A 76 -4.58 9.01 -2.59
N PRO A 77 -5.13 9.50 -1.45
CA PRO A 77 -5.24 8.69 -0.23
C PRO A 77 -6.21 7.53 -0.40
N VAL A 78 -7.28 7.71 -1.20
CA VAL A 78 -8.23 6.64 -1.53
C VAL A 78 -7.51 5.51 -2.26
N PHE A 79 -6.67 5.87 -3.23
CA PHE A 79 -5.94 4.90 -4.03
C PHE A 79 -4.87 4.17 -3.26
N VAL A 80 -4.15 4.88 -2.38
CA VAL A 80 -3.20 4.23 -1.46
C VAL A 80 -3.91 3.21 -0.57
N ASN A 81 -5.06 3.56 0.02
CA ASN A 81 -5.84 2.62 0.83
C ASN A 81 -6.33 1.42 0.00
N ALA A 82 -6.84 1.64 -1.22
CA ALA A 82 -7.30 0.56 -2.10
C ALA A 82 -6.16 -0.38 -2.52
N ALA A 83 -4.98 0.16 -2.83
CA ALA A 83 -3.80 -0.62 -3.19
C ALA A 83 -3.32 -1.47 -2.00
N LEU A 84 -3.21 -0.86 -0.81
CA LEU A 84 -2.82 -1.57 0.41
C LEU A 84 -3.85 -2.65 0.79
N PHE A 85 -5.14 -2.34 0.71
CA PHE A 85 -6.21 -3.31 0.88
C PHE A 85 -6.03 -4.50 -0.06
N THR A 86 -5.81 -4.25 -1.35
CA THR A 86 -5.69 -5.32 -2.36
C THR A 86 -4.51 -6.24 -2.05
N VAL A 87 -3.37 -5.68 -1.64
CA VAL A 87 -2.19 -6.48 -1.26
C VAL A 87 -2.44 -7.29 0.01
N PHE A 88 -3.00 -6.67 1.05
CA PHE A 88 -3.30 -7.37 2.29
C PHE A 88 -4.36 -8.46 2.06
N ALA A 89 -5.42 -8.17 1.31
CA ALA A 89 -6.46 -9.12 0.97
C ALA A 89 -5.93 -10.27 0.09
N ALA A 90 -5.10 -9.99 -0.91
CA ALA A 90 -4.46 -11.02 -1.73
C ALA A 90 -3.53 -11.91 -0.91
N SER A 91 -2.81 -11.34 0.07
CA SER A 91 -1.91 -12.09 0.96
C SER A 91 -2.65 -13.12 1.82
N LEU A 92 -3.94 -12.91 2.11
CA LEU A 92 -4.76 -13.87 2.87
C LEU A 92 -4.98 -15.21 2.13
N ARG A 93 -4.76 -15.28 0.82
CA ARG A 93 -4.82 -16.55 0.06
C ARG A 93 -3.59 -17.42 0.23
N GLY A 94 -2.46 -16.83 0.64
CA GLY A 94 -1.20 -17.52 0.92
C GLY A 94 -0.71 -17.16 2.32
N THR A 95 0.53 -16.67 2.38
CA THR A 95 1.13 -16.12 3.60
C THR A 95 0.62 -14.69 3.84
N PRO A 96 -0.11 -14.42 4.94
CA PRO A 96 -0.56 -13.07 5.26
C PRO A 96 0.58 -12.06 5.32
N MET A 97 0.32 -10.82 4.92
CA MET A 97 1.34 -9.77 4.86
C MET A 97 1.99 -9.53 6.23
N VAL A 98 1.18 -9.55 7.31
CA VAL A 98 1.67 -9.40 8.68
C VAL A 98 2.57 -10.57 9.10
N GLU A 99 2.28 -11.79 8.64
CA GLU A 99 3.15 -12.94 8.87
C GLU A 99 4.48 -12.79 8.13
N THR A 100 4.44 -12.29 6.89
CA THR A 100 5.64 -12.00 6.10
C THR A 100 6.56 -11.02 6.82
N PHE A 101 5.99 -9.94 7.38
CA PHE A 101 6.75 -8.99 8.20
C PHE A 101 7.26 -9.61 9.50
N ALA A 102 6.46 -10.45 10.17
CA ALA A 102 6.89 -11.12 11.39
C ALA A 102 8.06 -12.08 11.13
N ARG A 103 8.04 -12.81 10.00
CA ARG A 103 9.09 -13.76 9.61
C ARG A 103 10.43 -13.11 9.28
N LEU A 104 10.44 -11.83 8.91
CA LEU A 104 11.70 -11.07 8.74
C LEU A 104 12.46 -10.93 10.06
N ARG A 105 11.75 -10.85 11.19
CA ARG A 105 12.35 -10.70 12.51
C ARG A 105 12.49 -12.03 13.25
N HIS A 106 11.55 -12.96 13.04
CA HIS A 106 11.54 -14.28 13.66
C HIS A 106 11.31 -15.36 12.59
N LYS A 107 12.37 -16.03 12.12
CA LYS A 107 12.27 -16.99 11.00
C LYS A 107 11.28 -18.14 11.26
N ASN A 108 11.22 -18.65 12.48
CA ASN A 108 10.32 -19.73 12.89
C ASN A 108 9.17 -19.17 13.74
N LEU A 109 8.03 -18.86 13.09
CA LEU A 109 6.80 -18.53 13.80
C LEU A 109 6.03 -19.81 14.17
N PRO A 110 5.64 -19.99 15.44
CA PRO A 110 4.77 -21.10 15.85
C PRO A 110 3.36 -20.98 15.24
N ALA A 111 2.64 -22.10 15.12
CA ALA A 111 1.36 -22.17 14.42
C ALA A 111 0.29 -21.22 15.00
N HIS A 112 0.28 -20.98 16.32
CA HIS A 112 -0.64 -20.03 16.94
C HIS A 112 -0.38 -18.58 16.48
N ALA A 113 0.89 -18.22 16.27
CA ALA A 113 1.28 -16.88 15.81
C ALA A 113 0.90 -16.65 14.35
N VAL A 114 0.87 -17.70 13.53
CA VAL A 114 0.38 -17.66 12.13
C VAL A 114 -1.11 -17.32 12.08
N VAL A 115 -1.94 -17.98 12.90
CA VAL A 115 -3.39 -17.69 12.98
C VAL A 115 -3.63 -16.26 13.45
N TYR A 116 -2.85 -15.78 14.42
CA TYR A 116 -2.88 -14.40 14.87
C TYR A 116 -2.53 -13.41 13.75
N CYS A 117 -1.44 -13.64 13.01
CA CYS A 117 -1.04 -12.78 11.89
C CYS A 117 -2.11 -12.70 10.80
N ARG A 118 -2.83 -13.80 10.54
CA ARG A 118 -3.98 -13.82 9.62
C ARG A 118 -5.12 -12.92 10.13
N ARG A 119 -5.50 -13.00 11.41
CA ARG A 119 -6.54 -12.13 11.99
C ARG A 119 -6.15 -10.66 11.93
N VAL A 120 -4.90 -10.33 12.27
CA VAL A 120 -4.39 -8.95 12.18
C VAL A 120 -4.42 -8.46 10.74
N THR A 121 -4.05 -9.29 9.76
CA THR A 121 -4.15 -8.93 8.33
C THR A 121 -5.58 -8.62 7.92
N VAL A 122 -6.58 -9.34 8.42
CA VAL A 122 -8.01 -9.03 8.19
C VAL A 122 -8.40 -7.68 8.82
N VAL A 123 -7.94 -7.39 10.03
CA VAL A 123 -8.18 -6.09 10.68
C VAL A 123 -7.61 -4.94 9.85
N TRP A 124 -6.39 -5.11 9.31
CA TRP A 124 -5.80 -4.15 8.37
C TRP A 124 -6.64 -3.98 7.10
N CYS A 125 -7.17 -5.07 6.52
CA CYS A 125 -8.07 -4.99 5.38
C CYS A 125 -9.32 -4.13 5.69
N VAL A 126 -9.97 -4.39 6.83
CA VAL A 126 -11.15 -3.61 7.27
C VAL A 126 -10.78 -2.15 7.47
N PHE A 127 -9.63 -1.88 8.11
CA PHE A 127 -9.12 -0.52 8.29
C PHE A 127 -8.92 0.20 6.96
N PHE A 128 -8.27 -0.43 5.98
CA PHE A 128 -8.04 0.18 4.67
C PHE A 128 -9.35 0.46 3.91
N ILE A 129 -10.36 -0.41 4.03
CA ILE A 129 -11.68 -0.14 3.46
C ILE A 129 -12.30 1.10 4.11
N VAL A 130 -12.41 1.12 5.44
CA VAL A 130 -13.05 2.22 6.17
C VAL A 130 -12.30 3.53 5.92
N ASN A 131 -10.97 3.50 6.03
CA ASN A 131 -10.14 4.68 5.82
C ASN A 131 -10.19 5.17 4.37
N GLY A 132 -10.20 4.26 3.39
CA GLY A 132 -10.37 4.60 1.99
C GLY A 132 -11.74 5.24 1.68
N LEU A 133 -12.82 4.74 2.31
CA LEU A 133 -14.15 5.33 2.16
C LEU A 133 -14.24 6.73 2.78
N VAL A 134 -13.64 6.93 3.96
CA VAL A 134 -13.61 8.25 4.60
C VAL A 134 -12.74 9.22 3.79
N ALA A 135 -11.60 8.76 3.26
CA ALA A 135 -10.79 9.55 2.32
C ALA A 135 -11.58 9.92 1.05
N LEU A 136 -12.43 9.02 0.54
CA LEU A 136 -13.26 9.26 -0.63
C LEU A 136 -14.36 10.29 -0.33
N ASP A 137 -15.08 10.14 0.78
CA ASP A 137 -16.06 11.12 1.26
C ASP A 137 -15.43 12.51 1.36
N SER A 138 -14.22 12.55 1.93
CA SER A 138 -13.47 13.78 2.13
C SER A 138 -13.06 14.47 0.84
N ALA A 139 -12.73 13.70 -0.19
CA ALA A 139 -12.25 14.21 -1.46
C ALA A 139 -13.39 14.74 -2.34
N ILE A 140 -14.60 14.18 -2.21
CA ILE A 140 -15.73 14.49 -3.07
C ILE A 140 -16.71 15.48 -2.43
N PHE A 141 -17.00 15.32 -1.14
CA PHE A 141 -18.13 16.01 -0.49
C PHE A 141 -17.72 17.02 0.59
N ARG A 142 -16.44 17.07 0.99
CA ARG A 142 -15.96 17.90 2.10
C ARG A 142 -15.04 19.03 1.63
N SER A 143 -14.78 19.96 2.54
CA SER A 143 -13.85 21.06 2.30
C SER A 143 -12.40 20.59 2.29
N ASP A 144 -11.55 21.32 1.59
CA ASP A 144 -10.10 21.05 1.47
C ASP A 144 -9.42 21.03 2.84
N ALA A 145 -9.88 21.87 3.78
CA ALA A 145 -9.39 21.88 5.15
C ALA A 145 -9.70 20.58 5.90
N TRP A 146 -10.92 20.03 5.73
CA TRP A 146 -11.28 18.74 6.31
C TRP A 146 -10.47 17.61 5.68
N TRP A 147 -10.35 17.62 4.34
CA TRP A 147 -9.56 16.65 3.60
C TRP A 147 -8.10 16.64 4.07
N ALA A 148 -7.48 17.81 4.22
CA ALA A 148 -6.11 17.96 4.68
C ALA A 148 -5.93 17.51 6.14
N LEU A 149 -6.87 17.85 7.03
CA LEU A 149 -6.83 17.41 8.42
C LEU A 149 -6.94 15.88 8.55
N TYR A 150 -7.89 15.29 7.83
CA TYR A 150 -8.12 13.85 7.92
C TYR A 150 -7.00 13.05 7.29
N ASN A 151 -6.64 13.34 6.05
CA ASN A 151 -5.63 12.59 5.32
C ASN A 151 -4.20 12.95 5.76
N GLY A 152 -3.97 14.17 6.26
CA GLY A 152 -2.67 14.67 6.71
C GLY A 152 -2.35 14.43 8.19
N ALA A 153 -3.35 14.20 9.05
CA ALA A 153 -3.13 13.95 10.48
C ALA A 153 -3.92 12.75 11.01
N VAL A 154 -5.26 12.78 10.92
CA VAL A 154 -6.13 11.77 11.56
C VAL A 154 -5.82 10.36 11.08
N SER A 155 -5.65 10.18 9.77
CA SER A 155 -5.30 8.88 9.16
C SER A 155 -4.01 8.32 9.74
N TYR A 156 -2.99 9.15 9.96
CA TYR A 156 -1.72 8.71 10.55
C TYR A 156 -1.86 8.36 12.03
N VAL A 157 -2.68 9.10 12.78
CA VAL A 157 -2.98 8.77 14.18
C VAL A 157 -3.72 7.44 14.27
N LEU A 158 -4.69 7.19 13.40
CA LEU A 158 -5.40 5.90 13.34
C LEU A 158 -4.45 4.74 12.99
N ILE A 159 -3.57 4.94 12.00
CA ILE A 159 -2.54 3.95 11.66
C ILE A 159 -1.62 3.68 12.85
N ALA A 160 -1.16 4.73 13.55
CA ALA A 160 -0.31 4.60 14.73
C ALA A 160 -1.02 3.88 15.88
N MET A 161 -2.30 4.18 16.12
CA MET A 161 -3.11 3.47 17.11
C MET A 161 -3.30 2.00 16.75
N LEU A 162 -3.50 1.67 15.47
CA LEU A 162 -3.64 0.28 15.02
C LEU A 162 -2.34 -0.51 15.23
N PHE A 163 -1.20 0.09 14.90
CA PHE A 163 0.11 -0.48 15.20
C PHE A 163 0.36 -0.63 16.70
N ALA A 164 -0.01 0.36 17.51
CA ALA A 164 0.13 0.31 18.96
C ALA A 164 -0.75 -0.79 19.57
N ALA A 165 -2.00 -0.93 19.10
CA ALA A 165 -2.90 -2.00 19.51
C ALA A 165 -2.34 -3.38 19.14
N GLU A 166 -1.81 -3.53 17.91
CA GLU A 166 -1.16 -4.77 17.49
C GLU A 166 0.05 -5.10 18.39
N PHE A 167 0.89 -4.10 18.67
CA PHE A 167 2.07 -4.26 19.51
C PHE A 167 1.70 -4.62 20.95
N ALA A 168 0.69 -3.96 21.52
CA ALA A 168 0.18 -4.25 22.86
C ALA A 168 -0.36 -5.68 22.97
N VAL A 169 -1.12 -6.14 21.97
CA VAL A 169 -1.63 -7.52 21.92
C VAL A 169 -0.49 -8.52 21.76
N ARG A 170 0.52 -8.24 20.94
CA ARG A 170 1.73 -9.08 20.83
C ARG A 170 2.46 -9.19 22.18
N MET A 171 2.61 -8.09 22.90
CA MET A 171 3.26 -8.06 24.21
C MET A 171 2.45 -8.84 25.26
N TYR A 172 1.13 -8.73 25.23
CA TYR A 172 0.23 -9.46 26.13
C TYR A 172 0.27 -10.98 25.88
N VAL A 173 0.24 -11.40 24.61
CA VAL A 173 0.31 -12.83 24.25
C VAL A 173 1.67 -13.44 24.62
N GLN A 174 2.78 -12.73 24.40
CA GLN A 174 4.11 -13.19 24.84
C GLN A 174 4.18 -13.39 26.36
N ARG A 175 3.73 -12.40 27.14
CA ARG A 175 3.72 -12.49 28.62
C ARG A 175 2.85 -13.64 29.13
N LYS A 176 1.73 -13.92 28.46
CA LYS A 176 0.85 -15.02 28.84
C LYS A 176 1.51 -16.39 28.63
N HIS A 177 2.25 -16.56 27.53
CA HIS A 177 3.00 -17.80 27.27
C HIS A 177 4.17 -18.00 28.25
N GLU A 178 4.90 -16.93 28.58
CA GLU A 178 5.94 -16.95 29.62
C GLU A 178 5.38 -17.31 31.00
N ALA A 179 4.19 -16.82 31.35
CA ALA A 179 3.53 -17.10 32.63
C ALA A 179 2.97 -18.54 32.73
N SER A 180 2.65 -19.19 31.61
CA SER A 180 2.17 -20.59 31.57
C SER A 180 3.30 -21.63 31.52
N GLY A 181 4.57 -21.25 31.56
CA GLY A 181 5.70 -22.17 31.65
C GLY A 181 6.02 -22.97 30.38
N GLU A 182 5.33 -22.70 29.27
CA GLU A 182 5.67 -23.26 27.96
C GLU A 182 6.69 -22.34 27.29
N THR A 183 7.96 -22.52 27.62
CA THR A 183 9.05 -21.96 26.81
C THR A 183 9.19 -22.73 25.48
N PRO A 184 9.56 -22.04 24.38
CA PRO A 184 9.61 -22.58 23.03
C PRO A 184 10.59 -23.74 22.82
#